data_AF-A0ABC8TES5-F1
#
_entry.id   AF-A0ABC8TES5-F1
#
_cell.length_a   1.000
_cell.length_b   1.000
_cell.length_c   1.000
_cell.angle_alpha   90.00
_cell.angle_beta   90.00
_cell.angle_gamma   90.00
#
_symmetry.space_group_name_H-M   'P 1'
#
loop_
_entity.id
_entity.type
_entity.pdbx_description
1 polymer ?
#
loop_
_entity_poly.entity_id
_entity_poly.type
_entity_poly.pdbx_seq_one_letter_code
_entity_poly.pdbx_strand_id
1 'polypeptide(L)'
;MHAVNDLCLHKMGGSLYQRIEKECEAHVSTALKSLVGQSEDLVVFLSLVEKCWQDFCDQMLMIRGIALYLDRTYVKQTPNVSSLWDMGLKLFRKHLALASEVEHKTVFGLLKMIESER
;
A
#
# COMPACT_ATOMS: atom_id res chain seq x y z
N MET A 1 -12.59 18.16 -7.19
CA MET A 1 -12.80 17.24 -8.34
C MET A 1 -12.34 17.85 -9.67
N HIS A 2 -12.50 19.15 -9.92
CA HIS A 2 -12.07 19.80 -11.18
C HIS A 2 -10.55 19.82 -11.42
N ALA A 3 -9.74 20.07 -10.38
CA ALA A 3 -8.28 20.20 -10.53
C ALA A 3 -7.56 18.93 -11.05
N VAL A 4 -8.06 17.73 -10.69
CA VAL A 4 -7.47 16.45 -11.14
C VAL A 4 -7.78 16.19 -12.61
N ASN A 5 -8.94 16.66 -13.09
CA ASN A 5 -9.36 16.52 -14.48
C ASN A 5 -8.52 17.42 -15.40
N ASP A 6 -8.27 18.68 -14.98
CA ASP A 6 -7.42 19.62 -15.72
C ASP A 6 -5.96 19.15 -15.80
N LEU A 7 -5.41 18.58 -14.71
CA LEU A 7 -4.05 18.03 -14.73
C LEU A 7 -3.90 16.87 -15.73
N CYS A 8 -4.90 15.99 -15.84
CA CYS A 8 -4.84 14.87 -16.77
C CYS A 8 -5.07 15.30 -18.24
N LEU A 9 -5.87 16.35 -18.49
CA LEU A 9 -6.10 16.93 -19.81
C LEU A 9 -4.83 17.56 -20.42
N HIS A 10 -3.87 17.99 -19.60
CA HIS A 10 -2.64 18.68 -20.03
C HIS A 10 -1.38 17.79 -20.11
N LYS A 11 -1.50 16.48 -20.37
CA LYS A 11 -0.35 15.53 -20.46
C LYS A 11 0.45 15.36 -19.15
N MET A 12 -0.09 15.74 -17.99
CA MET A 12 0.57 15.58 -16.68
C MET A 12 0.15 14.31 -15.92
N GLY A 13 -0.50 13.35 -16.58
CA GLY A 13 -0.90 12.08 -15.97
C GLY A 13 0.29 11.30 -15.38
N GLY A 14 1.42 11.26 -16.10
CA GLY A 14 2.64 10.59 -15.63
C GLY A 14 3.25 11.24 -14.38
N SER A 15 3.29 12.58 -14.31
CA SER A 15 3.84 13.28 -13.14
C SER A 15 2.92 13.17 -11.92
N LEU A 16 1.60 13.14 -12.12
CA LEU A 16 0.65 12.88 -11.05
C LEU A 16 0.80 11.44 -10.53
N TYR A 17 0.91 10.45 -11.41
CA TYR A 17 1.16 9.06 -11.03
C TYR A 17 2.43 8.91 -10.19
N GLN A 18 3.55 9.48 -10.64
CA GLN A 18 4.83 9.45 -9.92
C GLN A 18 4.75 10.12 -8.54
N ARG A 19 4.00 11.22 -8.42
CA ARG A 19 3.77 11.87 -7.11
C ARG A 19 2.97 10.97 -6.18
N ILE A 20 1.88 10.38 -6.66
CA ILE A 20 1.07 9.44 -5.87
C ILE A 20 1.93 8.26 -5.43
N GLU A 21 2.69 7.65 -6.34
CA GLU A 21 3.60 6.54 -6.04
C GLU A 21 4.61 6.92 -4.94
N LYS A 22 5.24 8.10 -5.04
CA LYS A 22 6.21 8.58 -4.06
C LYS A 22 5.59 8.79 -2.67
N GLU A 23 4.42 9.41 -2.60
CA GLU A 23 3.73 9.64 -1.32
C GLU A 23 3.24 8.33 -0.71
N CYS A 24 2.68 7.42 -1.51
CA CYS A 24 2.33 6.06 -1.09
C CYS A 24 3.56 5.31 -0.56
N GLU A 25 4.71 5.41 -1.25
CA GLU A 25 5.93 4.73 -0.85
C GLU A 25 6.45 5.24 0.51
N ALA A 26 6.47 6.56 0.70
CA ALA A 26 6.87 7.16 1.97
C ALA A 26 5.95 6.74 3.12
N HIS A 27 4.63 6.74 2.88
CA HIS A 27 3.64 6.34 3.87
C HIS A 27 3.79 4.86 4.26
N VAL A 28 3.84 3.96 3.27
CA VAL A 28 3.99 2.51 3.48
C VAL A 28 5.29 2.18 4.21
N SER A 29 6.42 2.79 3.82
CA SER A 29 7.70 2.54 4.49
C SER A 29 7.65 2.97 5.96
N THR A 30 7.05 4.13 6.24
CA THR A 30 6.90 4.64 7.60
C THR A 30 5.98 3.75 8.45
N ALA A 31 4.83 3.36 7.90
CA ALA A 31 3.87 2.50 8.58
C ALA A 31 4.49 1.15 8.97
N LEU A 32 5.17 0.48 8.03
CA LEU A 32 5.81 -0.81 8.29
C LEU A 32 7.00 -0.69 9.24
N LYS A 33 7.80 0.37 9.14
CA LYS A 33 8.88 0.64 10.12
C LYS A 33 8.34 0.86 11.52
N SER A 34 7.15 1.46 11.65
CA SER A 34 6.53 1.68 12.96
C SER A 34 6.12 0.39 13.67
N LEU A 35 5.98 -0.73 12.94
CA LEU A 35 5.65 -2.04 13.52
C LEU A 35 6.84 -2.75 14.17
N VAL A 36 8.07 -2.36 13.83
CA VAL A 36 9.30 -2.95 14.37
C VAL A 36 9.34 -2.75 15.89
N GLY A 37 9.53 -3.82 16.65
CA GLY A 37 9.62 -3.77 18.11
C GLY A 37 8.32 -3.43 18.86
N GLN A 38 7.15 -3.38 18.22
CA GLN A 38 5.90 -2.98 18.87
C GLN A 38 5.40 -3.95 19.96
N SER A 39 5.54 -5.26 19.73
CA SER A 39 5.08 -6.29 20.67
C SER A 39 5.86 -7.59 20.51
N GLU A 40 6.06 -8.28 21.63
CA GLU A 40 6.53 -9.68 21.68
C GLU A 40 5.36 -10.67 21.64
N ASP A 41 4.18 -10.26 22.12
CA ASP A 41 2.94 -11.04 21.97
C ASP A 41 2.54 -11.06 20.49
N LEU A 42 2.52 -12.25 19.90
CA LEU A 42 2.23 -12.48 18.48
C LEU A 42 0.79 -12.13 18.11
N VAL A 43 -0.18 -12.35 19.00
CA VAL A 43 -1.59 -12.03 18.73
C VAL A 43 -1.75 -10.52 18.67
N VAL A 44 -1.17 -9.81 19.65
CA VAL A 44 -1.17 -8.34 19.66
C VAL A 44 -0.43 -7.80 18.44
N PHE A 45 0.76 -8.34 18.14
CA PHE A 45 1.54 -7.93 16.97
C PHE A 45 0.75 -8.11 15.67
N LEU A 46 0.11 -9.28 15.46
CA LEU A 46 -0.69 -9.54 14.25
C LEU A 46 -1.88 -8.58 14.13
N SER A 47 -2.52 -8.20 15.23
CA SER A 47 -3.60 -7.19 15.19
C SER A 47 -3.11 -5.80 14.75
N LEU A 48 -1.86 -5.44 15.08
CA LEU A 48 -1.25 -4.20 14.61
C LEU A 48 -0.92 -4.27 13.11
N VAL A 49 -0.45 -5.43 12.63
CA VAL A 49 -0.21 -5.65 11.19
C VAL A 49 -1.52 -5.63 10.40
N GLU A 50 -2.57 -6.28 10.90
CA GLU A 50 -3.91 -6.24 10.32
C GLU A 50 -4.41 -4.80 10.21
N LYS A 51 -4.37 -4.05 11.32
CA LYS A 51 -4.78 -2.64 11.31
C LYS A 51 -3.98 -1.81 10.30
N CYS A 52 -2.66 -1.96 10.26
CA CYS A 52 -1.80 -1.28 9.29
C CYS A 52 -2.21 -1.61 7.84
N TRP A 53 -2.59 -2.85 7.58
CA TRP A 53 -3.05 -3.30 6.27
C TRP A 53 -4.43 -2.74 5.92
N GLN A 54 -5.39 -2.76 6.86
CA GLN A 54 -6.71 -2.14 6.67
C GLN A 54 -6.59 -0.64 6.37
N ASP A 55 -5.83 0.09 7.18
CA ASP A 55 -5.62 1.53 7.00
C ASP A 55 -5.03 1.83 5.62
N PHE A 56 -4.06 1.03 5.17
CA PHE A 56 -3.49 1.12 3.83
C PHE A 56 -4.54 0.87 2.74
N CYS A 57 -5.37 -0.16 2.87
CA CYS A 57 -6.42 -0.47 1.90
C CYS A 57 -7.43 0.67 1.76
N ASP A 58 -7.89 1.23 2.88
CA ASP A 58 -8.87 2.32 2.91
C ASP A 58 -8.30 3.60 2.28
N GLN A 59 -7.05 3.94 2.59
CA GLN A 59 -6.35 5.07 1.97
C GLN A 59 -6.18 4.87 0.45
N MET A 60 -5.80 3.68 0.01
CA MET A 60 -5.65 3.37 -1.42
C MET A 60 -6.99 3.46 -2.18
N LEU A 61 -8.09 3.02 -1.56
CA LEU A 61 -9.43 3.19 -2.13
C LEU A 61 -9.81 4.67 -2.25
N MET A 62 -9.49 5.49 -1.25
CA MET A 62 -9.73 6.95 -1.31
C MET A 62 -8.89 7.61 -2.42
N ILE A 63 -7.60 7.29 -2.51
CA ILE A 63 -6.70 7.80 -3.57
C ILE A 63 -7.25 7.43 -4.94
N ARG A 64 -7.68 6.17 -5.13
CA ARG A 64 -8.28 5.71 -6.38
C ARG A 64 -9.58 6.44 -6.72
N GLY A 65 -10.40 6.75 -5.72
CA GLY A 65 -11.63 7.54 -5.90
C GLY A 65 -11.34 8.96 -6.40
N ILE A 66 -10.31 9.61 -5.85
CA ILE A 66 -9.91 10.97 -6.25
C ILE A 66 -9.21 10.96 -7.62
N ALA A 67 -8.34 9.99 -7.87
CA ALA A 67 -7.55 9.84 -9.09
C ALA A 67 -8.20 8.89 -10.12
N LEU A 68 -9.53 8.73 -10.08
CA LEU A 68 -10.25 7.76 -10.92
C LEU A 68 -10.02 8.00 -12.43
N TYR A 69 -9.91 9.26 -12.84
CA TYR A 69 -9.61 9.61 -14.23
C TYR A 69 -8.22 9.10 -14.64
N LEU A 70 -7.21 9.26 -13.77
CA LEU A 70 -5.86 8.75 -14.00
C LEU A 70 -5.84 7.22 -14.12
N ASP A 71 -6.53 6.52 -13.20
CA ASP A 71 -6.61 5.05 -13.18
C ASP A 71 -7.35 4.48 -14.41
N ARG A 72 -8.35 5.20 -14.94
CA ARG A 72 -9.15 4.74 -16.09
C ARG A 72 -8.58 5.14 -17.46
N THR A 73 -7.84 6.24 -17.55
CA THR A 73 -7.36 6.77 -18.84
C THR A 73 -5.86 6.54 -19.02
N TYR A 74 -5.03 7.04 -18.12
CA TYR A 74 -3.58 6.96 -18.24
C TYR A 74 -3.04 5.52 -18.15
N VAL A 75 -3.53 4.74 -17.19
CA VAL A 75 -3.12 3.33 -17.02
C VAL A 75 -3.53 2.48 -18.22
N LYS A 76 -4.73 2.69 -18.77
CA LYS A 76 -5.19 1.94 -19.96
C LYS A 76 -4.44 2.32 -21.24
N GLN A 77 -4.02 3.57 -21.35
CA GLN A 77 -3.34 4.10 -22.54
C GLN A 77 -1.83 3.92 -22.51
N THR A 78 -1.23 3.65 -21.35
CA THR A 78 0.22 3.53 -21.17
C THR A 78 0.60 2.08 -20.85
N PRO A 79 1.16 1.34 -21.81
CA PRO A 79 1.65 -0.02 -21.57
C PRO A 79 2.65 -0.04 -20.41
N ASN A 80 2.64 -1.11 -19.61
CA ASN A 80 3.52 -1.35 -18.45
C ASN A 80 3.29 -0.45 -17.21
N VAL A 81 2.34 0.48 -17.23
CA VAL A 81 1.92 1.19 -16.01
C VAL A 81 0.91 0.34 -15.24
N SER A 82 1.15 0.15 -13.95
CA SER A 82 0.26 -0.62 -13.08
C SER A 82 -0.92 0.25 -12.63
N SER A 83 -2.09 -0.36 -12.35
CA SER A 83 -3.18 0.37 -11.70
C SER A 83 -2.70 0.97 -10.37
N LEU A 84 -3.38 2.01 -9.87
CA LEU A 84 -2.99 2.61 -8.58
C LEU A 84 -3.03 1.56 -7.46
N TRP A 85 -4.01 0.66 -7.51
CA TRP A 85 -4.13 -0.45 -6.57
C TRP A 85 -2.92 -1.39 -6.64
N ASP A 86 -2.57 -1.87 -7.84
CA ASP A 86 -1.43 -2.77 -8.03
C ASP A 86 -0.09 -2.11 -7.67
N MET A 87 0.05 -0.81 -7.93
CA MET A 87 1.19 -0.02 -7.51
C MET A 87 1.31 -0.01 -5.97
N GLY A 88 0.22 0.30 -5.27
CA GLY A 88 0.19 0.27 -3.82
C GLY A 88 0.56 -1.11 -3.26
N LEU A 89 -0.02 -2.18 -3.81
CA LEU A 89 0.28 -3.56 -3.39
C LEU A 89 1.76 -3.91 -3.56
N LYS A 90 2.37 -3.50 -4.69
CA LYS A 90 3.80 -3.71 -4.95
C LYS A 90 4.66 -2.96 -3.93
N LEU A 91 4.30 -1.72 -3.59
CA LEU A 91 5.00 -0.94 -2.57
C LEU A 91 4.89 -1.60 -1.19
N PHE A 92 3.69 -2.01 -0.77
CA PHE A 92 3.49 -2.69 0.51
C PHE A 92 4.33 -3.96 0.61
N ARG A 93 4.27 -4.82 -0.41
CA ARG A 93 5.09 -6.04 -0.46
C ARG A 93 6.59 -5.75 -0.40
N LYS A 94 7.06 -4.77 -1.18
CA LYS A 94 8.48 -4.36 -1.22
C LYS A 94 8.94 -3.94 0.17
N HIS A 95 8.22 -3.05 0.83
CA HIS A 95 8.63 -2.52 2.13
C HIS A 95 8.44 -3.52 3.28
N LEU A 96 7.49 -4.45 3.16
CA LEU A 96 7.34 -5.54 4.14
C LEU A 96 8.57 -6.46 4.08
N ALA A 97 9.01 -6.85 2.88
CA ALA A 97 10.22 -7.65 2.69
C ALA A 97 11.51 -6.94 3.13
N LEU A 98 11.52 -5.59 3.16
CA LEU A 98 12.64 -4.81 3.70
C LEU A 98 12.60 -4.73 5.24
N ALA A 99 11.45 -4.98 5.85
CA ALA A 99 11.26 -4.99 7.30
C ALA A 99 11.33 -6.44 7.82
N SER A 100 12.53 -7.02 7.82
CA SER A 100 12.75 -8.45 8.09
C SER A 100 12.15 -8.96 9.40
N GLU A 101 12.17 -8.15 10.47
CA GLU A 101 11.51 -8.50 11.75
C GLU A 101 10.00 -8.62 11.56
N VAL A 102 9.39 -7.62 10.90
CA VAL A 102 7.95 -7.56 10.68
C VAL A 102 7.51 -8.74 9.81
N GLU A 103 8.19 -8.96 8.68
CA GLU A 103 7.92 -10.10 7.79
C GLU A 103 8.01 -11.43 8.55
N HIS A 104 9.10 -11.64 9.29
CA HIS A 104 9.29 -12.88 10.03
C HIS A 104 8.23 -13.10 11.10
N LYS A 105 7.95 -12.08 11.94
CA LYS A 105 6.93 -12.17 12.99
C LYS A 105 5.53 -12.37 12.42
N THR A 106 5.20 -11.72 11.31
CA THR A 106 3.90 -11.91 10.64
C THR A 106 3.76 -13.35 10.15
N VAL A 107 4.74 -13.87 9.40
CA VAL A 107 4.68 -15.25 8.88
C VAL A 107 4.64 -16.26 10.02
N PHE A 108 5.51 -16.11 11.02
CA PHE A 108 5.58 -17.01 12.16
C PHE A 108 4.28 -17.00 12.97
N GLY A 109 3.74 -15.81 13.27
CA GLY A 109 2.49 -15.65 14.00
C GLY A 109 1.31 -16.29 13.28
N LEU A 110 1.17 -16.08 11.97
CA LEU A 110 0.10 -16.68 11.17
C LEU A 110 0.18 -18.21 11.15
N LEU A 111 1.38 -18.78 10.99
CA LEU A 111 1.57 -20.23 11.06
C LEU A 111 1.17 -20.78 12.44
N LYS A 112 1.52 -20.08 13.53
CA LYS A 112 1.15 -20.48 14.89
C LYS A 112 -0.36 -20.44 15.12
N MET A 113 -1.07 -19.45 14.59
CA MET A 113 -2.54 -19.42 14.65
C MET A 113 -3.17 -20.61 13.95
N ILE A 114 -2.70 -20.94 12.73
CA ILE A 114 -3.20 -22.10 11.97
C ILE A 114 -2.94 -23.43 12.72
N GLU A 115 -1.76 -23.56 13.35
CA GLU A 115 -1.44 -24.74 14.17
C GLU A 115 -2.37 -24.86 15.39
N SER A 116 -2.79 -23.75 15.99
CA SER A 116 -3.67 -23.75 17.16
C SER A 116 -5.15 -24.04 16.85
N GLU A 117 -5.57 -23.91 15.59
CA GLU A 117 -6.93 -24.22 15.13
C GLU A 117 -7.12 -25.67 14.67
N ARG A 118 -6.05 -26.48 14.64
CA ARG A 118 -6.06 -27.90 14.26
C ARG A 118 -6.10 -28.84 15.46
#